data_AF-A0A9D4N8M5-F1
#
_entry.id   AF-A0A9D4N8M5-F1
#
_cell.length_a   1.000
_cell.length_b   1.000
_cell.length_c   1.000
_cell.angle_alpha   90.00
_cell.angle_beta   90.00
_cell.angle_gamma   90.00
#
_symmetry.space_group_name_H-M   'P 1'
#
loop_
_entity.id
_entity.type
_entity.pdbx_description
1 polymer ?
#
loop_
_entity_poly.entity_id
_entity_poly.type
_entity_poly.pdbx_seq_one_letter_code
_entity_poly.pdbx_strand_id
1 'polypeptide(L)' 'MPMCKSRIVTGLKTGVKFKFRVMAENIYGIGEPLETDFPVLVKNRFESPKVHLTNTSLS' A
#
# COMPACT_ATOMS: atom_id res chain seq x y z
N MET A 1 -26.09 -4.69 -0.84
CA MET A 1 -24.73 -4.52 -0.28
C MET A 1 -23.94 -3.65 -1.24
N PRO A 2 -23.33 -2.53 -0.81
CA PRO A 2 -22.44 -1.78 -1.69
C PRO A 2 -21.28 -2.69 -2.13
N MET A 3 -21.03 -2.73 -3.43
CA MET A 3 -19.95 -3.52 -4.02
C MET A 3 -18.64 -2.74 -3.82
N CYS A 4 -17.78 -3.20 -2.91
CA CYS A 4 -16.42 -2.67 -2.80
C CYS A 4 -15.62 -3.06 -4.06
N LYS A 5 -15.13 -2.07 -4.80
CA LYS A 5 -14.31 -2.28 -5.99
C LYS A 5 -12.83 -2.27 -5.59
N SER A 6 -12.11 -3.35 -5.88
CA SER A 6 -10.66 -3.45 -5.64
C SER A 6 -9.87 -3.34 -6.95
N ARG A 7 -8.60 -2.93 -6.87
CA ARG A 7 -7.68 -2.81 -8.01
C ARG A 7 -6.32 -3.38 -7.63
N ILE A 8 -5.77 -4.23 -8.49
CA ILE A 8 -4.41 -4.77 -8.35
C ILE A 8 -3.47 -3.89 -9.18
N VAL A 9 -2.44 -3.35 -8.54
CA VAL A 9 -1.36 -2.61 -9.20
C VAL A 9 -0.18 -3.57 -9.40
N THR A 10 0.28 -3.71 -10.64
CA THR A 10 1.39 -4.62 -11.02
C THR A 10 2.69 -3.85 -11.28
N GLY A 11 3.81 -4.56 -11.42
CA GLY A 11 5.11 -3.94 -11.75
C GLY A 11 5.81 -3.22 -10.59
N LEU A 12 5.36 -3.42 -9.35
CA LEU A 12 5.97 -2.82 -8.17
C LEU A 12 7.26 -3.57 -7.78
N LYS A 13 8.35 -2.83 -7.55
CA LYS A 13 9.62 -3.41 -7.10
C LYS A 13 9.61 -3.64 -5.58
N THR A 14 9.85 -4.88 -5.16
CA THR A 14 9.98 -5.25 -3.74
C THR A 14 11.06 -4.43 -3.05
N GLY A 15 10.79 -4.01 -1.80
CA GLY A 15 11.70 -3.19 -1.00
C GLY A 15 11.63 -1.68 -1.31
N VAL A 16 10.87 -1.28 -2.34
CA VAL A 16 10.64 0.14 -2.66
C VAL A 16 9.35 0.63 -2.02
N LYS A 17 9.37 1.90 -1.60
CA LYS A 17 8.23 2.61 -1.05
C LYS A 17 7.49 3.36 -2.17
N PHE A 18 6.18 3.20 -2.25
CA PHE A 18 5.33 3.89 -3.23
C PHE A 18 4.20 4.64 -2.53
N LYS A 19 3.84 5.80 -3.11
CA LYS A 19 2.57 6.46 -2.80
C LYS A 19 1.56 6.19 -3.91
N PHE A 20 0.30 6.05 -3.54
CA PHE A 20 -0.78 5.82 -4.49
C PHE A 20 -1.68 7.05 -4.57
N ARG A 21 -2.24 7.29 -5.76
CA ARG A 21 -3.22 8.37 -5.97
C ARG A 21 -4.49 7.85 -6.63
N VAL A 22 -5.63 8.43 -6.27
CA VAL A 22 -6.94 8.13 -6.84
C VAL A 22 -7.54 9.42 -7.41
N MET A 23 -8.11 9.34 -8.61
CA MET A 23 -8.86 10.43 -9.24
C MET A 23 -10.28 9.96 -9.51
N ALA A 24 -11.25 10.84 -9.32
CA ALA A 24 -12.62 10.61 -9.72
C ALA A 24 -12.85 11.13 -11.15
N GLU A 25 -13.64 10.42 -11.94
CA GLU A 25 -14.02 10.82 -13.29
C GLU A 25 -15.55 10.87 -13.39
N ASN A 26 -16.08 11.92 -14.00
CA ASN A 26 -17.48 12.08 -14.35
C ASN A 26 -17.62 12.70 -15.75
N ILE A 27 -18.85 13.00 -16.18
CA ILE A 27 -19.11 13.56 -17.53
C ILE A 27 -18.47 14.93 -17.79
N TYR A 28 -18.09 15.65 -16.74
CA TYR A 28 -17.44 16.95 -16.82
C TYR A 28 -15.90 16.85 -16.79
N GLY A 29 -15.35 15.67 -16.52
CA GLY A 29 -13.92 15.39 -16.58
C GLY A 29 -13.38 14.66 -15.36
N ILE A 30 -12.06 14.83 -15.15
CA ILE A 30 -11.28 14.17 -14.10
C ILE A 30 -11.02 15.18 -12.98
N GLY A 31 -11.33 14.81 -11.74
CA GLY A 31 -11.08 15.61 -10.55
C GLY A 31 -9.63 15.55 -10.05
N GLU A 32 -9.33 16.33 -9.01
CA GLU A 32 -7.99 16.37 -8.41
C GLU A 32 -7.58 15.01 -7.83
N PRO A 33 -6.29 14.64 -7.93
CA PRO A 33 -5.80 13.40 -7.35
C PRO A 33 -5.72 13.49 -5.82
N LEU A 34 -6.27 12.48 -5.14
CA LEU A 34 -6.01 12.27 -3.71
C LEU A 34 -4.87 11.26 -3.54
N GLU A 35 -3.81 11.67 -2.86
CA GLU A 35 -2.64 10.83 -2.55
C GLU A 35 -2.75 10.19 -1.16
N THR A 36 -2.19 8.99 -0.99
CA THR A 36 -2.01 8.37 0.33
C THR A 36 -1.12 9.22 1.24
N ASP A 37 -1.52 9.41 2.50
CA ASP A 37 -0.77 10.19 3.50
C ASP A 37 0.69 9.74 3.63
N PHE A 38 0.92 8.43 3.68
CA PHE A 38 2.22 7.82 3.87
C PHE A 38 2.57 6.83 2.76
N PRO A 39 3.85 6.71 2.38
CA PRO A 39 4.28 5.72 1.41
C PRO A 39 4.19 4.30 1.96
N VAL A 40 3.74 3.37 1.11
CA VAL A 40 3.60 1.95 1.42
C VAL A 40 4.84 1.19 0.96
N LEU A 41 5.45 0.41 1.86
CA LEU A 41 6.56 -0.49 1.52
C LEU A 41 6.04 -1.72 0.77
N VAL A 42 6.53 -1.96 -0.44
CA VAL A 42 6.19 -3.14 -1.23
C VAL A 42 6.91 -4.35 -0.67
N LYS A 43 6.14 -5.33 -0.22
CA LYS A 43 6.62 -6.60 0.34
C LYS A 43 6.14 -7.77 -0.51
N ASN A 44 6.92 -8.86 -0.49
CA ASN A 44 6.48 -10.11 -1.08
C ASN A 44 5.34 -10.69 -0.23
N ARG A 45 4.26 -11.14 -0.86
CA ARG A 45 3.12 -11.78 -0.18
C ARG A 45 3.53 -13.03 0.60
N PHE A 46 4.62 -13.68 0.19
CA PHE A 46 5.15 -14.90 0.82
C PHE A 46 6.30 -14.63 1.79
N GLU A 47 6.53 -13.37 2.21
CA GLU A 47 7.53 -13.08 3.25
C GLU A 47 7.08 -13.71 4.57
N SER A 48 7.92 -14.57 5.16
CA SER A 48 7.67 -15.14 6.47
C SER A 48 7.58 -14.03 7.52
N PRO A 49 6.71 -14.16 8.54
CA PRO A 49 6.66 -13.20 9.63
C PRO A 49 8.03 -13.13 10.30
N LYS A 50 8.57 -11.91 10.43
CA LYS A 50 9.80 -11.68 11.18
C LYS A 50 9.45 -11.75 12.67
N VAL A 51 9.91 -12.80 13.33
CA VAL A 51 9.80 -12.93 14.79
C VAL A 51 10.71 -11.86 15.42
N HIS A 52 10.11 -10.87 16.07
CA HIS A 52 10.86 -9.92 16.89
C HIS A 52 11.16 -10.58 18.25
N LEU A 53 12.34 -11.16 18.40
CA LEU A 53 12.83 -11.68 19.68
C LEU A 53 13.35 -10.52 20.54
N THR A 54 12.48 -9.80 21.26
CA THR A 54 12.93 -8.87 22.31
C THR A 54 13.08 -9.59 23.64
N ASN A 55 14.04 -10.51 23.70
CA ASN A 55 14.47 -11.11 24.96
C ASN A 55 15.77 -10.43 25.40
N THR A 56 15.72 -9.15 25.75
CA THR A 56 16.82 -8.53 26.48
C THR A 56 16.59 -8.75 27.97
N SER A 57 16.81 -9.99 28.40
CA SER A 57 17.19 -10.28 29.79
C SER A 57 18.70 -10.41 29.82
N LEU A 58 19.42 -9.29 29.88
CA LEU A 58 20.84 -9.29 30.27
C LEU A 58 21.11 -8.06 31.15
N SER A 59 21.50 -8.39 32.40
CA SER A 59 21.79 -7.59 33.61
C SER A 59 20.62 -6.89 34.30
#